data_AF-A0A9E3U6Z1-F1
#
_entry.id   AF-A0A9E3U6Z1-F1
#
_cell.length_a   1.000
_cell.length_b   1.000
_cell.length_c   1.000
_cell.angle_alpha   90.00
_cell.angle_beta   90.00
_cell.angle_gamma   90.00
#
_symmetry.space_group_name_H-M   'P 1'
#
loop_
_entity.id
_entity.type
_entity.pdbx_description
1 polymer ?
#
loop_
_entity_poly.entity_id
_entity_poly.type
_entity_poly.pdbx_seq_one_letter_code
_entity_poly.pdbx_strand_id
1 'polypeptide(L)'
;MTRVRPKTVDARSLKLSPEEGFVLSRVDGPLSVKDLVALTGLGEDRVLAIVDVLATQGALELEGGAPSSASMPAARPPESKRETETPEETPPEEVEEPKDESDVAAEADDAEEAEASRNYRQIYETTYRPMDRDARIVAATNADAEQLMALCHDPDPQIVHAILANAHANLNHARAISLHHRTQVGLEMVGKRADFLADAGVQRRMLRNPQLPDALLRRIVQPKLIMDIYKSAIDREIPERTRVKTRDLLRKKFMLASADERAAFLFKTEGRCLVLLVQCAIDAHTTQILCSKNTYTVLFIQNLARWSACPPAVLSHLLKQQLVRRNIGLKKMILKHPNCPAEAKRNAF
;
A
#
# COMPACT_ATOMS: atom_id res chain seq x y z
N MET A 1 13.77 30.47 5.16
CA MET A 1 13.77 29.10 4.63
C MET A 1 14.65 29.09 3.41
N THR A 2 15.78 28.39 3.46
CA THR A 2 16.72 28.27 2.34
C THR A 2 16.07 27.46 1.22
N ARG A 3 15.95 28.06 0.03
CA ARG A 3 15.44 27.36 -1.16
C ARG A 3 16.59 26.97 -2.06
N VAL A 4 16.52 25.75 -2.56
CA VAL A 4 17.55 25.13 -3.40
C VAL A 4 17.03 25.01 -4.82
N ARG A 5 17.80 25.50 -5.80
CA ARG A 5 17.50 25.32 -7.23
C ARG A 5 18.66 24.62 -7.94
N PRO A 6 18.37 23.68 -8.87
CA PRO A 6 19.41 23.04 -9.64
C PRO A 6 19.93 24.00 -10.73
N LYS A 7 21.26 24.06 -10.89
CA LYS A 7 21.88 24.76 -12.02
C LYS A 7 22.14 23.75 -13.15
N THR A 8 21.93 24.15 -14.39
CA THR A 8 22.21 23.28 -15.55
C THR A 8 23.71 23.08 -15.69
N VAL A 9 24.23 22.02 -15.06
CA VAL A 9 25.63 21.58 -15.12
C VAL A 9 25.66 20.10 -15.54
N ASP A 10 26.66 19.73 -16.33
CA ASP A 10 26.87 18.32 -16.70
C ASP A 10 27.34 17.53 -15.47
N ALA A 11 26.45 16.70 -14.92
CA ALA A 11 26.67 15.90 -13.72
C ALA A 11 27.86 14.94 -13.83
N ARG A 12 28.33 14.61 -15.05
CA ARG A 12 29.51 13.75 -15.27
C ARG A 12 30.84 14.48 -15.06
N SER A 13 30.82 15.81 -15.05
CA SER A 13 32.02 16.63 -14.84
C SER A 13 32.29 16.93 -13.36
N LEU A 14 31.34 16.64 -12.47
CA LEU A 14 31.43 16.88 -11.04
C LEU A 14 31.98 15.64 -10.30
N LYS A 15 32.88 15.87 -9.34
CA LYS A 15 33.39 14.81 -8.45
C LYS A 15 32.43 14.60 -7.29
N LEU A 16 31.32 13.93 -7.56
CA LEU A 16 30.27 13.68 -6.58
C LEU A 16 30.48 12.35 -5.84
N SER A 17 30.28 12.36 -4.53
CA SER A 17 30.07 11.11 -3.77
C SER A 17 28.73 10.46 -4.14
N PRO A 18 28.52 9.16 -3.85
CA PRO A 18 27.23 8.50 -4.11
C PRO A 18 26.06 9.19 -3.41
N GLU A 19 26.28 9.74 -2.21
CA GLU A 19 25.28 10.49 -1.45
C GLU A 19 24.97 11.86 -2.09
N GLU A 20 26.01 12.59 -2.52
CA GLU A 20 25.83 13.87 -3.22
C GLU A 20 25.11 13.72 -4.55
N GLY A 21 25.47 12.70 -5.33
CA GLY A 21 24.79 12.37 -6.58
C GLY A 21 23.33 11.97 -6.35
N PHE A 22 23.05 11.25 -5.26
CA PHE A 22 21.69 10.89 -4.87
C PHE A 22 20.87 12.13 -4.49
N VAL A 23 21.39 13.02 -3.63
CA VAL A 23 20.70 14.26 -3.26
C VAL A 23 20.45 15.14 -4.49
N LEU A 24 21.46 15.31 -5.36
CA LEU A 24 21.33 16.10 -6.59
C LEU A 24 20.26 15.51 -7.53
N SER A 25 20.16 14.19 -7.64
CA SER A 25 19.14 13.52 -8.46
C SER A 25 17.70 13.72 -7.99
N ARG A 26 17.49 14.23 -6.76
CA ARG A 26 16.17 14.55 -6.20
C ARG A 26 15.80 16.02 -6.36
N VAL A 27 16.73 16.86 -6.79
CA VAL A 27 16.52 18.29 -7.02
C VAL A 27 16.11 18.52 -8.48
N ASP A 28 14.86 18.16 -8.81
CA ASP A 28 14.26 18.41 -10.15
C ASP A 28 13.53 19.77 -10.24
N GLY A 29 13.67 20.63 -9.23
CA GLY A 29 13.00 21.93 -9.14
C GLY A 29 13.29 22.67 -7.83
N PRO A 30 12.63 23.82 -7.58
CA PRO A 30 12.80 24.58 -6.35
C PRO A 30 12.25 23.77 -5.15
N LEU A 31 13.13 23.30 -4.28
CA LEU A 31 12.78 22.54 -3.08
C LEU A 31 13.31 23.24 -1.83
N SER A 32 12.61 23.06 -0.70
CA SER A 32 13.14 23.46 0.61
C SER A 32 14.04 22.36 1.18
N VAL A 33 14.92 22.73 2.12
CA VAL A 33 15.76 21.75 2.83
C VAL A 33 14.91 20.66 3.51
N LYS A 34 13.74 21.03 4.05
CA LYS A 34 12.82 20.08 4.67
C LYS A 34 12.26 19.06 3.67
N ASP A 35 11.98 19.49 2.44
CA ASP A 35 11.52 18.58 1.38
C ASP A 35 12.63 17.61 0.96
N LEU A 36 13.88 18.07 0.95
CA LEU A 36 15.04 17.21 0.64
C LEU A 36 15.28 16.17 1.73
N VAL A 37 15.12 16.53 3.01
CA VAL A 37 15.16 15.59 4.13
C VAL A 37 14.08 14.52 3.95
N ALA A 38 12.83 14.92 3.66
CA ALA A 38 11.73 14.00 3.44
C ALA A 38 11.94 13.06 2.22
N LEU A 39 12.53 13.58 1.14
CA LEU A 39 12.75 12.80 -0.10
C LEU A 39 13.96 11.87 -0.03
N THR A 40 14.96 12.18 0.78
CA THR A 40 16.22 11.43 0.84
C THR A 40 16.31 10.49 2.05
N GLY A 41 15.54 10.76 3.12
CA GLY A 41 15.61 10.02 4.38
C GLY A 41 16.91 10.30 5.16
N LEU A 42 17.69 11.30 4.77
CA LEU A 42 18.91 11.73 5.45
C LEU A 42 18.59 12.76 6.54
N GLY A 43 19.36 12.78 7.62
CA GLY A 43 19.22 13.78 8.68
C GLY A 43 19.46 15.20 8.17
N GLU A 44 18.78 16.19 8.77
CA GLU A 44 18.81 17.60 8.33
C GLU A 44 20.23 18.17 8.27
N ASP A 45 21.07 17.89 9.27
CA ASP A 45 22.48 18.32 9.30
C ASP A 45 23.29 17.74 8.13
N ARG A 46 22.99 16.50 7.73
CA ARG A 46 23.68 15.81 6.62
C ARG A 46 23.23 16.39 5.28
N VAL A 47 21.94 16.67 5.12
CA VAL A 47 21.41 17.31 3.90
C VAL A 47 21.98 18.71 3.74
N LEU A 48 22.07 19.50 4.81
CA LEU A 48 22.68 20.83 4.78
C LEU A 48 24.15 20.77 4.35
N ALA A 49 24.95 19.87 4.92
CA ALA A 49 26.36 19.71 4.54
C ALA A 49 26.52 19.33 3.05
N ILE A 50 25.65 18.45 2.53
CA ILE A 50 25.69 18.04 1.11
C ILE A 50 25.25 19.20 0.20
N VAL A 51 24.22 19.96 0.60
CA VAL A 51 23.73 21.12 -0.16
C VAL A 51 24.80 22.22 -0.23
N ASP A 52 25.53 22.47 0.86
CA ASP A 52 26.66 23.43 0.86
C ASP A 52 27.77 22.97 -0.09
N VAL A 53 28.16 21.70 -0.05
CA VAL A 53 29.16 21.14 -0.97
C VAL A 53 28.70 21.28 -2.42
N LEU A 54 27.47 20.91 -2.74
CA LEU A 54 26.91 21.02 -4.08
C LEU A 54 26.77 22.47 -4.55
N ALA A 55 26.50 23.42 -3.64
CA ALA A 55 26.49 24.85 -3.94
C ALA A 55 27.92 25.37 -4.24
N THR A 56 28.94 24.94 -3.47
CA THR A 56 30.34 25.31 -3.76
C THR A 56 30.85 24.74 -5.08
N GLN A 57 30.36 23.56 -5.48
CA GLN A 57 30.67 22.95 -6.77
C GLN A 57 29.85 23.56 -7.93
N GLY A 58 28.96 24.52 -7.65
CA GLY A 58 28.13 25.20 -8.64
C GLY A 58 26.98 24.37 -9.19
N ALA A 59 26.66 23.22 -8.57
CA ALA A 59 25.55 22.36 -8.96
C ALA A 59 24.19 22.90 -8.48
N LEU A 60 24.18 23.67 -7.39
CA LEU A 60 22.97 24.23 -6.77
C LEU A 60 23.10 25.74 -6.53
N GLU A 61 21.98 26.45 -6.63
CA GLU A 61 21.83 27.86 -6.25
C GLU A 61 20.96 27.97 -5.00
N LEU A 62 21.46 28.70 -3.99
CA LEU A 62 20.77 28.93 -2.72
C LEU A 62 20.12 30.31 -2.75
N GLU A 63 18.79 30.35 -2.88
CA GLU A 63 18.03 31.59 -2.70
C GLU A 63 17.76 31.78 -1.20
N GLY A 64 18.47 32.73 -0.57
CA GLY A 64 18.25 33.08 0.85
C GLY A 64 19.32 33.89 1.59
N GLY A 65 20.43 34.30 0.97
CA GLY A 65 21.45 35.14 1.60
C GLY A 65 21.57 36.50 0.92
N ALA A 66 21.20 37.59 1.61
CA ALA A 66 21.39 38.94 1.11
C ALA A 66 22.89 39.29 0.99
N PRO A 67 23.31 40.05 -0.04
CA PRO A 67 24.67 40.58 -0.13
C PRO A 67 24.90 41.70 0.89
N SER A 68 26.03 41.63 1.58
CA SER A 68 26.54 42.64 2.49
C SER A 68 27.01 43.90 1.74
N SER A 69 26.44 45.08 2.04
CA SER A 69 27.24 46.27 2.40
C SER A 69 26.37 47.51 2.69
N ALA A 70 26.86 48.27 3.67
CA ALA A 70 26.75 49.73 3.87
C ALA A 70 25.55 50.36 4.62
N SER A 71 25.86 50.69 5.88
CA SER A 71 25.65 51.98 6.58
C SER A 71 24.30 52.34 7.23
N MET A 72 24.37 52.50 8.56
CA MET A 72 23.49 53.30 9.45
C MET A 72 23.74 54.83 9.25
N PRO A 73 23.08 55.80 9.98
CA PRO A 73 22.17 55.69 11.13
C PRO A 73 20.95 56.66 11.26
N ALA A 74 20.10 56.34 12.27
CA ALA A 74 19.35 57.21 13.20
C ALA A 74 17.99 57.85 12.83
N ALA A 75 16.93 57.50 13.60
CA ALA A 75 16.26 58.35 14.62
C ALA A 75 14.70 58.17 14.74
N ARG A 76 14.29 57.73 15.95
CA ARG A 76 13.07 57.96 16.80
C ARG A 76 11.59 57.83 16.29
N PRO A 77 10.63 57.51 17.22
CA PRO A 77 9.19 57.19 17.05
C PRO A 77 8.28 58.45 17.23
N PRO A 78 6.91 58.44 17.15
CA PRO A 78 5.97 57.42 17.71
C PRO A 78 4.58 57.19 17.03
N GLU A 79 3.80 56.30 17.68
CA GLU A 79 2.31 56.23 17.81
C GLU A 79 1.38 55.87 16.63
N SER A 80 0.64 54.75 16.77
CA SER A 80 -0.81 54.76 17.12
C SER A 80 -1.55 53.47 16.70
N LYS A 81 -2.11 52.79 17.70
CA LYS A 81 -3.35 51.98 17.78
C LYS A 81 -4.06 51.59 16.48
N ARG A 82 -4.31 50.28 16.32
CA ARG A 82 -5.70 49.74 16.32
C ARG A 82 -5.74 48.23 16.53
N GLU A 83 -6.59 47.83 17.45
CA GLU A 83 -7.05 46.47 17.72
C GLU A 83 -7.75 45.89 16.50
N THR A 84 -7.41 44.65 16.16
CA THR A 84 -8.30 43.72 15.45
C THR A 84 -7.99 42.33 15.98
N GLU A 85 -8.92 41.83 16.79
CA GLU A 85 -8.98 40.44 17.22
C GLU A 85 -8.96 39.54 15.98
N THR A 86 -7.94 38.69 15.90
CA THR A 86 -7.86 37.60 14.93
C THR A 86 -7.94 36.31 15.73
N PRO A 87 -8.89 35.40 15.44
CA PRO A 87 -8.94 34.10 16.10
C PRO A 87 -7.67 33.31 15.75
N GLU A 88 -7.03 32.79 16.79
CA GLU A 88 -5.88 31.91 16.74
C GLU A 88 -6.25 30.62 15.99
N GLU A 89 -5.81 30.53 14.74
CA GLU A 89 -5.97 29.35 13.89
C GLU A 89 -4.91 28.32 14.32
N THR A 90 -5.31 27.41 15.20
CA THR A 90 -4.56 26.19 15.52
C THR A 90 -4.22 25.43 14.23
N PRO A 91 -2.98 24.96 14.04
CA PRO A 91 -2.61 24.12 12.90
C PRO A 91 -3.49 22.86 12.86
N PRO A 92 -3.85 22.34 11.68
CA PRO A 92 -4.66 21.14 11.57
C PRO A 92 -3.91 19.98 12.22
N GLU A 93 -4.49 19.52 13.32
CA GLU A 93 -4.23 18.25 13.96
C GLU A 93 -4.27 17.17 12.86
N GLU A 94 -3.11 16.56 12.66
CA GLU A 94 -2.92 15.38 11.85
C GLU A 94 -3.98 14.36 12.29
N VAL A 95 -4.96 14.09 11.42
CA VAL A 95 -5.93 13.03 11.66
C VAL A 95 -5.13 11.73 11.64
N GLU A 96 -4.62 11.33 12.80
CA GLU A 96 -4.24 9.95 13.05
C GLU A 96 -5.49 9.12 12.78
N GLU A 97 -5.48 8.43 11.64
CA GLU A 97 -6.39 7.32 11.41
C GLU A 97 -6.30 6.42 12.66
N PRO A 98 -7.44 5.99 13.24
CA PRO A 98 -7.39 5.12 14.39
C PRO A 98 -6.71 3.82 13.94
N LYS A 99 -5.47 3.63 14.36
CA LYS A 99 -4.82 2.32 14.36
C LYS A 99 -5.69 1.44 15.22
N ASP A 100 -6.32 0.48 14.56
CA ASP A 100 -7.11 -0.56 15.19
C ASP A 100 -6.21 -1.22 16.27
N GLU A 101 -6.69 -1.40 17.50
CA GLU A 101 -5.92 -2.02 18.60
C GLU A 101 -5.40 -3.43 18.22
N SER A 102 -5.96 -4.02 17.17
CA SER A 102 -5.49 -5.27 16.55
C SER A 102 -4.18 -5.17 15.77
N ASP A 103 -3.78 -3.98 15.29
CA ASP A 103 -2.52 -3.79 14.55
C ASP A 103 -1.30 -3.70 15.48
N VAL A 104 -1.45 -3.12 16.68
CA VAL A 104 -0.34 -2.98 17.64
C VAL A 104 0.03 -4.32 18.28
N ALA A 105 -0.96 -5.19 18.51
CA ALA A 105 -0.73 -6.55 19.00
C ALA A 105 -0.08 -7.46 17.94
N ALA A 106 -0.38 -7.25 16.65
CA ALA A 106 0.23 -7.99 15.56
C ALA A 106 1.72 -7.63 15.34
N GLU A 107 2.09 -6.36 15.53
CA GLU A 107 3.48 -5.91 15.37
C GLU A 107 4.43 -6.46 16.45
N ALA A 108 3.96 -6.65 17.69
CA ALA A 108 4.77 -7.24 18.77
C ALA A 108 4.97 -8.76 18.60
N ASP A 109 3.93 -9.48 18.16
CA ASP A 109 3.97 -10.92 17.88
C ASP A 109 4.87 -11.23 16.67
N ASP A 110 4.88 -10.35 15.65
CA ASP A 110 5.75 -10.46 14.48
C ASP A 110 7.25 -10.31 14.83
N ALA A 111 7.60 -9.56 15.89
CA ALA A 111 8.99 -9.36 16.31
C ALA A 111 9.58 -10.59 17.02
N GLU A 112 8.83 -11.20 17.94
CA GLU A 112 9.23 -12.44 18.62
C GLU A 112 9.30 -13.62 17.63
N GLU A 113 8.33 -13.72 16.71
CA GLU A 113 8.35 -14.75 15.68
C GLU A 113 9.55 -14.59 14.71
N ALA A 114 9.94 -13.35 14.40
CA ALA A 114 11.12 -13.07 13.59
C ALA A 114 12.43 -13.49 14.27
N GLU A 115 12.55 -13.31 15.59
CA GLU A 115 13.72 -13.76 16.35
C GLU A 115 13.78 -15.30 16.44
N ALA A 116 12.66 -15.95 16.76
CA ALA A 116 12.58 -17.41 16.74
C ALA A 116 12.92 -17.98 15.35
N SER A 117 12.44 -17.35 14.28
CA SER A 117 12.79 -17.74 12.90
C SER A 117 14.29 -17.67 12.61
N ARG A 118 15.01 -16.68 13.17
CA ARG A 118 16.47 -16.58 13.05
C ARG A 118 17.17 -17.75 13.75
N ASN A 119 16.70 -18.13 14.93
CA ASN A 119 17.26 -19.26 15.69
C ASN A 119 17.08 -20.58 14.94
N TYR A 120 15.88 -20.86 14.43
CA TYR A 120 15.62 -22.09 13.66
C TYR A 120 16.43 -22.15 12.36
N ARG A 121 16.60 -21.01 11.69
CA ARG A 121 17.45 -20.93 10.49
C ARG A 121 18.92 -21.24 10.80
N GLN A 122 19.43 -20.78 11.93
CA GLN A 122 20.79 -21.09 12.34
C GLN A 122 20.96 -22.60 12.58
N ILE A 123 20.05 -23.22 13.31
CA ILE A 123 20.04 -24.68 13.55
C ILE A 123 20.02 -25.44 12.22
N TYR A 124 19.20 -24.99 11.26
CA TYR A 124 19.16 -25.58 9.93
C TYR A 124 20.52 -25.55 9.22
N GLU A 125 21.15 -24.37 9.14
CA GLU A 125 22.40 -24.18 8.41
C GLU A 125 23.57 -24.97 9.05
N THR A 126 23.62 -25.07 10.38
CA THR A 126 24.72 -25.75 11.08
C THR A 126 24.53 -27.26 11.16
N THR A 127 23.29 -27.72 11.38
CA THR A 127 23.02 -29.12 11.72
C THR A 127 22.51 -29.90 10.52
N TYR A 128 21.46 -29.42 9.86
CA TYR A 128 20.74 -30.19 8.86
C TYR A 128 21.29 -30.00 7.45
N ARG A 129 21.63 -28.76 7.05
CA ARG A 129 22.10 -28.46 5.70
C ARG A 129 23.36 -29.24 5.26
N PRO A 130 24.34 -29.54 6.13
CA PRO A 130 25.49 -30.37 5.75
C PRO A 130 25.17 -31.85 5.55
N MET A 131 24.03 -32.32 6.07
CA MET A 131 23.60 -33.71 5.90
C MET A 131 23.18 -33.97 4.45
N ASP A 132 23.32 -35.22 4.02
CA ASP A 132 22.79 -35.62 2.72
C ASP A 132 21.24 -35.55 2.71
N ARG A 133 20.65 -35.67 1.52
CA ARG A 133 19.20 -35.57 1.36
C ARG A 133 18.48 -36.66 2.15
N ASP A 134 18.98 -37.88 2.10
CA ASP A 134 18.27 -39.04 2.66
C ASP A 134 18.32 -39.02 4.19
N ALA A 135 19.43 -38.59 4.81
CA ALA A 135 19.50 -38.35 6.25
C ALA A 135 18.59 -37.21 6.69
N ARG A 136 18.43 -36.13 5.91
CA ARG A 136 17.46 -35.06 6.22
C ARG A 136 16.01 -35.56 6.18
N ILE A 137 15.67 -36.45 5.25
CA ILE A 137 14.34 -37.08 5.19
C ILE A 137 14.10 -37.95 6.44
N VAL A 138 15.08 -38.75 6.84
CA VAL A 138 15.01 -39.55 8.07
C VAL A 138 14.89 -38.65 9.31
N ALA A 139 15.65 -37.56 9.36
CA ALA A 139 15.54 -36.57 10.43
C ALA A 139 14.15 -35.94 10.48
N ALA A 140 13.61 -35.46 9.34
CA ALA A 140 12.27 -34.88 9.26
C ALA A 140 11.15 -35.85 9.68
N THR A 141 11.35 -37.15 9.49
CA THR A 141 10.37 -38.18 9.87
C THR A 141 10.31 -38.42 11.37
N ASN A 142 11.44 -38.25 12.08
CA ASN A 142 11.57 -38.59 13.51
C ASN A 142 11.79 -37.37 14.42
N ALA A 143 11.97 -36.18 13.84
CA ALA A 143 12.20 -34.94 14.56
C ALA A 143 11.02 -34.55 15.45
N ASP A 144 11.35 -33.89 16.57
CA ASP A 144 10.38 -33.20 17.42
C ASP A 144 9.93 -31.86 16.79
N ALA A 145 8.98 -31.17 17.44
CA ALA A 145 8.41 -29.94 16.89
C ALA A 145 9.44 -28.80 16.67
N GLU A 146 10.43 -28.65 17.55
CA GLU A 146 11.43 -27.58 17.43
C GLU A 146 12.41 -27.87 16.27
N GLN A 147 12.83 -29.12 16.14
CA GLN A 147 13.67 -29.58 15.03
C GLN A 147 12.95 -29.48 13.69
N LEU A 148 11.64 -29.77 13.66
CA LEU A 148 10.81 -29.60 12.46
C LEU A 148 10.75 -28.14 12.01
N MET A 149 10.69 -27.18 12.93
CA MET A 149 10.75 -25.76 12.57
C MET A 149 12.06 -25.38 11.87
N ALA A 150 13.20 -25.92 12.31
CA ALA A 150 14.47 -25.75 11.59
C ALA A 150 14.42 -26.38 10.19
N LEU A 151 13.91 -27.61 10.08
CA LEU A 151 13.78 -28.31 8.80
C LEU A 151 12.79 -27.65 7.83
N CYS A 152 11.87 -26.79 8.28
CA CYS A 152 10.99 -26.01 7.40
C CYS A 152 11.74 -25.04 6.46
N HIS A 153 13.00 -24.73 6.77
CA HIS A 153 13.86 -23.91 5.91
C HIS A 153 14.49 -24.69 4.73
N ASP A 154 14.25 -26.01 4.66
CA ASP A 154 14.77 -26.84 3.59
C ASP A 154 14.13 -26.51 2.22
N PRO A 155 14.93 -26.34 1.15
CA PRO A 155 14.39 -26.08 -0.17
C PRO A 155 13.84 -27.32 -0.89
N ASP A 156 14.12 -28.54 -0.41
CA ASP A 156 13.73 -29.78 -1.07
C ASP A 156 12.26 -30.16 -0.74
N PRO A 157 11.38 -30.28 -1.75
CA PRO A 157 9.99 -30.68 -1.55
C PRO A 157 9.80 -32.06 -0.86
N GLN A 158 10.76 -32.98 -0.98
CA GLN A 158 10.68 -34.29 -0.34
C GLN A 158 10.85 -34.18 1.18
N ILE A 159 11.67 -33.25 1.65
CA ILE A 159 11.81 -32.96 3.08
C ILE A 159 10.52 -32.32 3.59
N VAL A 160 9.92 -31.38 2.85
CA VAL A 160 8.58 -30.85 3.20
C VAL A 160 7.54 -31.95 3.31
N HIS A 161 7.51 -32.88 2.36
CA HIS A 161 6.60 -34.03 2.44
C HIS A 161 6.80 -34.83 3.73
N ALA A 162 8.06 -35.13 4.10
CA ALA A 162 8.38 -35.83 5.34
C ALA A 162 7.97 -35.03 6.59
N ILE A 163 8.24 -33.72 6.63
CA ILE A 163 7.83 -32.82 7.72
C ILE A 163 6.31 -32.88 7.90
N LEU A 164 5.53 -32.71 6.83
CA LEU A 164 4.06 -32.66 6.92
C LEU A 164 3.42 -34.02 7.22
N ALA A 165 4.15 -35.12 7.06
CA ALA A 165 3.72 -36.47 7.42
C ALA A 165 4.09 -36.85 8.87
N ASN A 166 5.00 -36.11 9.52
CA ASN A 166 5.42 -36.35 10.89
C ASN A 166 4.25 -36.12 11.88
N ALA A 167 4.15 -36.96 12.92
CA ALA A 167 3.12 -36.87 13.95
C ALA A 167 3.14 -35.55 14.75
N HIS A 168 4.30 -34.91 14.88
CA HIS A 168 4.48 -33.63 15.54
C HIS A 168 4.17 -32.42 14.64
N ALA A 169 3.80 -32.65 13.37
CA ALA A 169 3.52 -31.59 12.42
C ALA A 169 2.23 -30.84 12.77
N ASN A 170 2.36 -29.54 13.09
CA ASN A 170 1.26 -28.64 13.39
C ASN A 170 1.18 -27.45 12.39
N LEU A 171 0.27 -26.52 12.66
CA LEU A 171 0.02 -25.33 11.83
C LEU A 171 1.22 -24.39 11.71
N ASN A 172 2.10 -24.31 12.71
CA ASN A 172 3.26 -23.42 12.66
C ASN A 172 4.26 -23.87 11.59
N HIS A 173 4.48 -25.18 11.44
CA HIS A 173 5.28 -25.72 10.34
C HIS A 173 4.65 -25.39 8.98
N ALA A 174 3.34 -25.61 8.84
CA ALA A 174 2.62 -25.31 7.60
C ALA A 174 2.70 -23.81 7.24
N ARG A 175 2.58 -22.93 8.23
CA ARG A 175 2.74 -21.47 8.09
C ARG A 175 4.16 -21.09 7.69
N ALA A 176 5.19 -21.65 8.32
CA ALA A 176 6.59 -21.40 7.99
C ALA A 176 6.92 -21.81 6.54
N ILE A 177 6.54 -23.03 6.16
CA ILE A 177 6.70 -23.55 4.79
C ILE A 177 5.94 -22.67 3.80
N SER A 178 4.70 -22.31 4.12
CA SER A 178 3.86 -21.48 3.24
C SER A 178 4.49 -20.13 2.90
N LEU A 179 5.17 -19.50 3.85
CA LEU A 179 5.78 -18.19 3.64
C LEU A 179 7.12 -18.27 2.90
N HIS A 180 7.95 -19.26 3.23
CA HIS A 180 9.37 -19.25 2.84
C HIS A 180 9.78 -20.31 1.81
N HIS A 181 8.92 -21.31 1.54
CA HIS A 181 9.31 -22.37 0.62
C HIS A 181 9.52 -21.84 -0.79
N ARG A 182 10.61 -22.29 -1.42
CA ARG A 182 11.15 -21.69 -2.66
C ARG A 182 10.64 -22.34 -3.94
N THR A 183 9.83 -23.38 -3.84
CA THR A 183 9.29 -24.08 -5.00
C THR A 183 7.78 -24.29 -4.88
N GLN A 184 7.12 -24.30 -6.04
CA GLN A 184 5.69 -24.59 -6.19
C GLN A 184 5.33 -25.97 -5.65
N VAL A 185 6.16 -26.98 -5.92
CA VAL A 185 5.91 -28.38 -5.51
C VAL A 185 5.79 -28.51 -3.99
N GLY A 186 6.65 -27.85 -3.21
CA GLY A 186 6.54 -27.90 -1.75
C GLY A 186 5.28 -27.19 -1.23
N LEU A 187 4.88 -26.07 -1.84
CA LEU A 187 3.63 -25.38 -1.51
C LEU A 187 2.39 -26.22 -1.86
N GLU A 188 2.45 -27.00 -2.95
CA GLU A 188 1.39 -27.95 -3.29
C GLU A 188 1.23 -29.05 -2.25
N MET A 189 2.32 -29.50 -1.60
CA MET A 189 2.23 -30.46 -0.51
C MET A 189 1.43 -29.90 0.68
N VAL A 190 1.67 -28.63 1.05
CA VAL A 190 0.83 -27.95 2.06
C VAL A 190 -0.62 -27.88 1.59
N GLY A 191 -0.84 -27.47 0.33
CA GLY A 191 -2.17 -27.34 -0.25
C GLY A 191 -2.95 -28.64 -0.45
N LYS A 192 -2.31 -29.81 -0.37
CA LYS A 192 -2.98 -31.13 -0.39
C LYS A 192 -3.70 -31.42 0.93
N ARG A 193 -3.22 -30.85 2.05
CA ARG A 193 -3.81 -30.99 3.37
C ARG A 193 -4.91 -29.96 3.58
N ALA A 194 -6.16 -30.42 3.58
CA ALA A 194 -7.34 -29.54 3.65
C ALA A 194 -7.47 -28.83 5.00
N ASP A 195 -7.04 -29.48 6.08
CA ASP A 195 -6.94 -28.92 7.43
C ASP A 195 -5.98 -27.74 7.49
N PHE A 196 -4.82 -27.83 6.82
CA PHE A 196 -3.89 -26.70 6.71
C PHE A 196 -4.42 -25.59 5.82
N LEU A 197 -5.02 -25.93 4.68
CA LEU A 197 -5.54 -24.92 3.78
C LEU A 197 -6.77 -24.19 4.35
N ALA A 198 -7.46 -24.76 5.34
CA ALA A 198 -8.54 -24.11 6.06
C ALA A 198 -8.05 -23.02 7.03
N ASP A 199 -6.80 -23.09 7.50
CA ASP A 199 -6.22 -22.10 8.41
C ASP A 199 -5.97 -20.75 7.73
N ALA A 200 -6.47 -19.67 8.35
CA ALA A 200 -6.34 -18.32 7.81
C ALA A 200 -4.87 -17.84 7.79
N GLY A 201 -4.05 -18.26 8.76
CA GLY A 201 -2.62 -17.92 8.84
C GLY A 201 -1.82 -18.55 7.70
N VAL A 202 -2.06 -19.84 7.42
CA VAL A 202 -1.50 -20.56 6.27
C VAL A 202 -1.89 -19.84 4.98
N GLN A 203 -3.18 -19.56 4.77
CA GLN A 203 -3.64 -18.86 3.56
C GLN A 203 -2.97 -17.49 3.38
N ARG A 204 -2.85 -16.69 4.46
CA ARG A 204 -2.21 -15.37 4.42
C ARG A 204 -0.73 -15.49 4.01
N ARG A 205 0.01 -16.42 4.62
CA ARG A 205 1.43 -16.66 4.31
C ARG A 205 1.63 -17.21 2.90
N MET A 206 0.75 -18.10 2.44
CA MET A 206 0.76 -18.58 1.05
C MET A 206 0.56 -17.44 0.05
N LEU A 207 -0.36 -16.51 0.32
CA LEU A 207 -0.60 -15.35 -0.55
C LEU A 207 0.61 -14.40 -0.63
N ARG A 208 1.39 -14.26 0.45
CA ARG A 208 2.63 -13.48 0.49
C ARG A 208 3.81 -14.19 -0.23
N ASN A 209 3.70 -15.49 -0.53
CA ASN A 209 4.77 -16.25 -1.16
C ASN A 209 4.84 -16.02 -2.69
N PRO A 210 5.98 -15.56 -3.25
CA PRO A 210 6.15 -15.35 -4.70
C PRO A 210 6.02 -16.62 -5.56
N GLN A 211 6.22 -17.78 -4.95
CA GLN A 211 6.16 -19.09 -5.61
C GLN A 211 4.77 -19.73 -5.56
N LEU A 212 3.74 -19.01 -5.09
CA LEU A 212 2.38 -19.55 -5.02
C LEU A 212 1.87 -20.03 -6.40
N PRO A 213 1.50 -21.32 -6.55
CA PRO A 213 0.89 -21.82 -7.77
C PRO A 213 -0.51 -21.23 -7.99
N ASP A 214 -0.87 -21.00 -9.25
CA ASP A 214 -2.17 -20.41 -9.62
C ASP A 214 -3.37 -21.26 -9.22
N ALA A 215 -3.21 -22.59 -9.23
CA ALA A 215 -4.24 -23.51 -8.79
C ALA A 215 -4.54 -23.34 -7.30
N LEU A 216 -3.51 -23.17 -6.47
CA LEU A 216 -3.67 -22.92 -5.04
C LEU A 216 -4.20 -21.52 -4.76
N LEU A 217 -3.72 -20.50 -5.49
CA LEU A 217 -4.27 -19.15 -5.40
C LEU A 217 -5.80 -19.16 -5.60
N ARG A 218 -6.29 -19.84 -6.65
CA ARG A 218 -7.73 -19.97 -6.88
C ARG A 218 -8.45 -20.68 -5.74
N ARG A 219 -7.91 -21.79 -5.23
CA ARG A 219 -8.50 -22.53 -4.10
C ARG A 219 -8.58 -21.68 -2.82
N ILE A 220 -7.61 -20.79 -2.59
CA ILE A 220 -7.59 -19.89 -1.43
C ILE A 220 -8.57 -18.72 -1.62
N VAL A 221 -8.56 -18.08 -2.79
CA VAL A 221 -9.25 -16.79 -3.00
C VAL A 221 -10.69 -16.95 -3.45
N GLN A 222 -10.99 -17.93 -4.31
CA GLN A 222 -12.32 -18.10 -4.91
C GLN A 222 -13.47 -18.34 -3.90
N PRO A 223 -13.29 -19.11 -2.81
CA PRO A 223 -14.37 -19.30 -1.83
C PRO A 223 -14.62 -18.07 -0.95
N LYS A 224 -13.72 -17.07 -0.97
CA LYS A 224 -13.84 -15.89 -0.12
C LYS A 224 -14.97 -14.96 -0.57
N LEU A 225 -15.46 -14.17 0.39
CA LEU A 225 -16.40 -13.09 0.11
C LEU A 225 -15.71 -11.98 -0.69
N ILE A 226 -16.49 -11.21 -1.45
CA ILE A 226 -15.95 -10.17 -2.32
C ILE A 226 -15.07 -9.14 -1.58
N MET A 227 -15.41 -8.84 -0.32
CA MET A 227 -14.65 -7.92 0.52
C MET A 227 -13.25 -8.46 0.86
N ASP A 228 -13.12 -9.75 1.12
CA ASP A 228 -11.83 -10.35 1.50
C ASP A 228 -10.91 -10.53 0.28
N ILE A 229 -11.51 -10.78 -0.89
CA ILE A 229 -10.78 -10.76 -2.16
C ILE A 229 -10.24 -9.34 -2.42
N TYR A 230 -11.06 -8.31 -2.17
CA TYR A 230 -10.63 -6.92 -2.30
C TYR A 230 -9.47 -6.57 -1.37
N LYS A 231 -9.55 -6.93 -0.09
CA LYS A 231 -8.44 -6.76 0.87
C LYS A 231 -7.15 -7.40 0.35
N SER A 232 -7.24 -8.63 -0.14
CA SER A 232 -6.09 -9.34 -0.73
C SER A 232 -5.56 -8.69 -2.03
N ALA A 233 -6.40 -7.96 -2.76
CA ALA A 233 -6.02 -7.31 -4.03
C ALA A 233 -5.28 -5.97 -3.83
N ILE A 234 -5.41 -5.34 -2.65
CA ILE A 234 -4.76 -4.07 -2.29
C ILE A 234 -3.59 -4.24 -1.31
N ASP A 235 -3.45 -5.42 -0.71
CA ASP A 235 -2.41 -5.73 0.25
C ASP A 235 -1.00 -5.63 -0.36
N ARG A 236 -0.18 -4.75 0.21
CA ARG A 236 1.16 -4.42 -0.30
C ARG A 236 2.16 -5.56 -0.12
N GLU A 237 1.94 -6.44 0.85
CA GLU A 237 2.84 -7.55 1.19
C GLU A 237 2.66 -8.73 0.24
N ILE A 238 1.51 -8.82 -0.43
CA ILE A 238 1.25 -9.84 -1.46
C ILE A 238 2.03 -9.48 -2.73
N PRO A 239 2.80 -10.37 -3.34
CA PRO A 239 3.53 -10.10 -4.58
C PRO A 239 2.62 -9.56 -5.69
N GLU A 240 3.10 -8.60 -6.50
CA GLU A 240 2.27 -7.94 -7.54
C GLU A 240 1.66 -8.96 -8.52
N ARG A 241 2.42 -10.00 -8.89
CA ARG A 241 1.93 -11.10 -9.74
C ARG A 241 0.68 -11.77 -9.15
N THR A 242 0.68 -12.01 -7.84
CA THR A 242 -0.45 -12.59 -7.11
C THR A 242 -1.60 -11.60 -7.03
N ARG A 243 -1.32 -10.32 -6.72
CA ARG A 243 -2.33 -9.26 -6.69
C ARG A 243 -3.06 -9.09 -8.02
N VAL A 244 -2.36 -9.08 -9.15
CA VAL A 244 -2.97 -8.95 -10.48
C VAL A 244 -4.00 -10.07 -10.72
N LYS A 245 -3.65 -11.31 -10.40
CA LYS A 245 -4.56 -12.46 -10.53
C LYS A 245 -5.73 -12.38 -9.56
N THR A 246 -5.49 -11.92 -8.32
CA THR A 246 -6.55 -11.66 -7.35
C THR A 246 -7.51 -10.56 -7.82
N ARG A 247 -7.01 -9.51 -8.49
CA ARG A 247 -7.86 -8.47 -9.12
C ARG A 247 -8.72 -9.04 -10.24
N ASP A 248 -8.20 -9.97 -11.04
CA ASP A 248 -9.02 -10.65 -12.06
C ASP A 248 -10.13 -11.51 -11.43
N LEU A 249 -9.82 -12.20 -10.33
CA LEU A 249 -10.82 -12.95 -9.55
C LEU A 249 -11.85 -12.02 -8.91
N LEU A 250 -11.43 -10.86 -8.40
CA LEU A 250 -12.32 -9.83 -7.86
C LEU A 250 -13.31 -9.34 -8.92
N ARG A 251 -12.83 -9.03 -10.12
CA ARG A 251 -13.70 -8.60 -11.23
C ARG A 251 -14.71 -9.70 -11.60
N LYS A 252 -14.27 -10.95 -11.71
CA LYS A 252 -15.16 -12.09 -11.97
C LYS A 252 -16.21 -12.25 -10.86
N LYS A 253 -15.79 -12.20 -9.58
CA LYS A 253 -16.70 -12.29 -8.43
C LYS A 253 -17.71 -11.14 -8.44
N PHE A 254 -17.26 -9.91 -8.68
CA PHE A 254 -18.13 -8.74 -8.79
C PHE A 254 -19.18 -8.92 -9.89
N MET A 255 -18.78 -9.36 -11.08
CA MET A 255 -19.71 -9.57 -12.19
C MET A 255 -20.70 -10.71 -11.96
N LEU A 256 -20.37 -11.71 -11.14
CA LEU A 256 -21.27 -12.82 -10.79
C LEU A 256 -22.11 -12.57 -9.53
N ALA A 257 -21.74 -11.57 -8.72
CA ALA A 257 -22.44 -11.21 -7.50
C ALA A 257 -23.85 -10.67 -7.78
N SER A 258 -24.75 -10.82 -6.80
CA SER A 258 -26.08 -10.23 -6.86
C SER A 258 -26.00 -8.70 -6.82
N ALA A 259 -27.06 -8.04 -7.28
CA ALA A 259 -27.12 -6.58 -7.25
C ALA A 259 -26.99 -5.99 -5.83
N ASP A 260 -27.59 -6.65 -4.82
CA ASP A 260 -27.47 -6.26 -3.42
C ASP A 260 -26.03 -6.40 -2.91
N GLU A 261 -25.35 -7.51 -3.23
CA GLU A 261 -23.96 -7.72 -2.84
C GLU A 261 -23.02 -6.70 -3.50
N ARG A 262 -23.22 -6.40 -4.79
CA ARG A 262 -22.45 -5.36 -5.49
C ARG A 262 -22.66 -3.99 -4.85
N ALA A 263 -23.91 -3.58 -4.62
CA ALA A 263 -24.21 -2.29 -4.00
C ALA A 263 -23.63 -2.19 -2.58
N ALA A 264 -23.80 -3.23 -1.76
CA ALA A 264 -23.23 -3.29 -0.41
C ALA A 264 -21.70 -3.19 -0.43
N PHE A 265 -21.04 -3.86 -1.38
CA PHE A 265 -19.60 -3.78 -1.56
C PHE A 265 -19.13 -2.37 -1.96
N LEU A 266 -19.84 -1.71 -2.87
CA LEU A 266 -19.55 -0.32 -3.25
C LEU A 266 -19.70 0.63 -2.06
N PHE A 267 -20.76 0.50 -1.26
CA PHE A 267 -20.96 1.33 -0.08
C PHE A 267 -19.90 1.07 0.99
N LYS A 268 -19.60 -0.20 1.30
CA LYS A 268 -18.63 -0.58 2.33
C LYS A 268 -17.20 -0.11 2.02
N THR A 269 -16.85 -0.03 0.73
CA THR A 269 -15.54 0.45 0.28
C THR A 269 -15.54 1.94 -0.06
N GLU A 270 -16.67 2.63 0.10
CA GLU A 270 -16.87 3.99 -0.41
C GLU A 270 -16.40 4.16 -1.86
N GLY A 271 -16.60 3.14 -2.69
CA GLY A 271 -16.23 3.16 -4.10
C GLY A 271 -14.73 3.11 -4.35
N ARG A 272 -13.87 2.96 -3.32
CA ARG A 272 -12.41 2.79 -3.50
C ARG A 272 -12.08 1.56 -4.35
N CYS A 273 -12.92 0.53 -4.33
CA CYS A 273 -12.75 -0.65 -5.15
C CYS A 273 -12.92 -0.40 -6.66
N LEU A 274 -13.57 0.71 -7.07
CA LEU A 274 -13.88 1.00 -8.48
C LEU A 274 -12.62 1.10 -9.35
N VAL A 275 -11.49 1.52 -8.78
CA VAL A 275 -10.19 1.57 -9.49
C VAL A 275 -9.69 0.18 -9.92
N LEU A 276 -10.13 -0.88 -9.24
CA LEU A 276 -9.79 -2.27 -9.58
C LEU A 276 -10.83 -2.93 -10.49
N LEU A 277 -12.01 -2.31 -10.62
CA LEU A 277 -13.16 -2.78 -11.40
C LEU A 277 -13.21 -2.13 -12.79
N VAL A 278 -12.04 -1.90 -13.38
CA VAL A 278 -11.93 -1.41 -14.76
C VAL A 278 -12.60 -2.44 -15.70
N GLN A 279 -13.36 -1.95 -16.67
CA GLN A 279 -14.18 -2.76 -17.60
C GLN A 279 -15.33 -3.54 -16.96
N CYS A 280 -15.57 -3.44 -15.65
CA CYS A 280 -16.81 -3.93 -15.05
C CYS A 280 -17.93 -2.90 -15.24
N ALA A 281 -19.15 -3.39 -15.38
CA ALA A 281 -20.36 -2.58 -15.38
C ALA A 281 -21.28 -3.03 -14.25
N ILE A 282 -22.22 -2.18 -13.87
CA ILE A 282 -23.31 -2.54 -12.96
C ILE A 282 -24.62 -2.62 -13.74
N ASP A 283 -25.49 -3.54 -13.33
CA ASP A 283 -26.80 -3.72 -13.94
C ASP A 283 -27.81 -2.66 -13.47
N ALA A 284 -28.99 -2.68 -14.09
CA ALA A 284 -30.08 -1.75 -13.79
C ALA A 284 -30.53 -1.85 -12.32
N HIS A 285 -30.57 -3.05 -11.74
CA HIS A 285 -30.99 -3.24 -10.36
C HIS A 285 -29.99 -2.66 -9.36
N THR A 286 -28.68 -2.93 -9.55
CA THR A 286 -27.63 -2.29 -8.73
C THR A 286 -27.71 -0.77 -8.86
N THR A 287 -27.91 -0.26 -10.09
CA THR A 287 -28.07 1.17 -10.35
C THR A 287 -29.26 1.76 -9.59
N GLN A 288 -30.39 1.05 -9.54
CA GLN A 288 -31.57 1.46 -8.77
C GLN A 288 -31.30 1.50 -7.26
N ILE A 289 -30.58 0.50 -6.71
CA ILE A 289 -30.17 0.48 -5.30
C ILE A 289 -29.27 1.67 -4.96
N LEU A 290 -28.36 2.05 -5.87
CA LEU A 290 -27.60 3.29 -5.70
C LEU A 290 -28.57 4.49 -5.75
N CYS A 291 -29.39 4.62 -6.78
CA CYS A 291 -30.28 5.78 -6.89
C CYS A 291 -31.33 5.90 -5.76
N SER A 292 -31.64 4.83 -5.01
CA SER A 292 -32.57 4.91 -3.88
C SER A 292 -31.99 5.60 -2.63
N LYS A 293 -30.66 5.69 -2.52
CA LYS A 293 -30.02 6.42 -1.42
C LYS A 293 -30.09 7.94 -1.62
N ASN A 294 -30.44 8.62 -0.54
CA ASN A 294 -30.56 10.09 -0.48
C ASN A 294 -29.31 10.79 0.07
N THR A 295 -28.36 10.04 0.65
CA THR A 295 -27.16 10.62 1.26
C THR A 295 -25.93 9.82 0.90
N TYR A 296 -24.84 10.54 0.61
CA TYR A 296 -23.57 10.00 0.17
C TYR A 296 -22.42 10.79 0.76
N THR A 297 -21.31 10.10 1.03
CA THR A 297 -20.05 10.76 1.41
C THR A 297 -19.44 11.42 0.18
N VAL A 298 -18.68 12.51 0.41
CA VAL A 298 -17.95 13.21 -0.66
C VAL A 298 -17.02 12.25 -1.40
N LEU A 299 -16.33 11.38 -0.67
CA LEU A 299 -15.42 10.39 -1.23
C LEU A 299 -16.13 9.40 -2.17
N PHE A 300 -17.30 8.88 -1.77
CA PHE A 300 -18.08 7.99 -2.62
C PHE A 300 -18.47 8.64 -3.94
N ILE A 301 -18.93 9.90 -3.89
CA ILE A 301 -19.29 10.67 -5.09
C ILE A 301 -18.09 10.89 -5.99
N GLN A 302 -16.92 11.25 -5.42
CA GLN A 302 -15.69 11.43 -6.19
C GLN A 302 -15.26 10.14 -6.89
N ASN A 303 -15.34 9.00 -6.20
CA ASN A 303 -14.98 7.70 -6.76
C ASN A 303 -15.92 7.30 -7.90
N LEU A 304 -17.24 7.48 -7.74
CA LEU A 304 -18.21 7.25 -8.81
C LEU A 304 -17.98 8.17 -10.01
N ALA A 305 -17.69 9.45 -9.76
CA ALA A 305 -17.44 10.43 -10.82
C ALA A 305 -16.10 10.21 -11.56
N ARG A 306 -15.17 9.41 -11.02
CA ARG A 306 -13.91 9.02 -11.68
C ARG A 306 -14.01 7.67 -12.39
N TRP A 307 -15.00 6.86 -12.04
CA TRP A 307 -15.17 5.53 -12.60
C TRP A 307 -15.81 5.60 -13.98
N SER A 308 -15.05 5.28 -15.02
CA SER A 308 -15.45 5.42 -16.42
C SER A 308 -16.71 4.64 -16.81
N ALA A 309 -17.04 3.56 -16.08
CA ALA A 309 -18.23 2.75 -16.31
C ALA A 309 -19.43 3.16 -15.43
N CYS A 310 -19.36 4.31 -14.73
CA CYS A 310 -20.46 4.81 -13.93
C CYS A 310 -21.71 5.04 -14.82
N PRO A 311 -22.88 4.46 -14.47
CA PRO A 311 -24.08 4.59 -15.30
C PRO A 311 -24.60 6.03 -15.36
N PRO A 312 -25.15 6.46 -16.51
CA PRO A 312 -25.72 7.81 -16.68
C PRO A 312 -26.83 8.17 -15.66
N ALA A 313 -27.61 7.16 -15.24
CA ALA A 313 -28.68 7.33 -14.25
C ALA A 313 -28.13 7.70 -12.86
N VAL A 314 -27.03 7.08 -12.44
CA VAL A 314 -26.35 7.41 -11.18
C VAL A 314 -25.83 8.85 -11.22
N LEU A 315 -25.16 9.24 -12.32
CA LEU A 315 -24.63 10.60 -12.47
C LEU A 315 -25.74 11.66 -12.41
N SER A 316 -26.87 11.40 -13.07
CA SER A 316 -28.04 12.27 -13.03
C SER A 316 -28.64 12.38 -11.64
N HIS A 317 -28.70 11.27 -10.90
CA HIS A 317 -29.14 11.25 -9.50
C HIS A 317 -28.22 12.07 -8.60
N LEU A 318 -26.91 11.89 -8.74
CA LEU A 318 -25.91 12.62 -7.94
C LEU A 318 -26.01 14.14 -8.15
N LEU A 319 -26.26 14.62 -9.37
CA LEU A 319 -26.45 16.05 -9.64
C LEU A 319 -27.68 16.67 -8.96
N LYS A 320 -28.68 15.85 -8.60
CA LYS A 320 -29.87 16.29 -7.86
C LYS A 320 -29.59 16.41 -6.36
N GLN A 321 -28.53 15.78 -5.85
CA GLN A 321 -28.19 15.79 -4.43
C GLN A 321 -27.77 17.18 -3.95
N GLN A 322 -28.26 17.59 -2.79
CA GLN A 322 -27.97 18.90 -2.20
C GLN A 322 -26.46 19.11 -1.97
N LEU A 323 -25.76 18.05 -1.56
CA LEU A 323 -24.31 18.07 -1.36
C LEU A 323 -23.55 18.44 -2.64
N VAL A 324 -23.94 17.86 -3.78
CA VAL A 324 -23.31 18.12 -5.08
C VAL A 324 -23.66 19.52 -5.59
N ARG A 325 -24.91 19.97 -5.40
CA ARG A 325 -25.34 21.32 -5.80
C ARG A 325 -24.56 22.42 -5.09
N ARG A 326 -24.25 22.22 -3.80
CA ARG A 326 -23.46 23.15 -2.99
C ARG A 326 -21.97 23.08 -3.28
N ASN A 327 -21.44 21.90 -3.63
CA ASN A 327 -20.02 21.70 -3.92
C ASN A 327 -19.72 21.82 -5.43
N ILE A 328 -19.26 23.00 -5.85
CA ILE A 328 -18.94 23.31 -7.25
C ILE A 328 -17.88 22.34 -7.83
N GLY A 329 -16.93 21.88 -7.01
CA GLY A 329 -15.90 20.92 -7.44
C GLY A 329 -16.50 19.57 -7.85
N LEU A 330 -17.37 19.00 -7.02
CA LEU A 330 -18.08 17.75 -7.32
C LEU A 330 -18.98 17.90 -8.54
N LYS A 331 -19.75 19.00 -8.61
CA LYS A 331 -20.61 19.30 -9.76
C LYS A 331 -19.80 19.34 -11.07
N LYS A 332 -18.65 20.05 -11.08
CA LYS A 332 -17.75 20.10 -12.24
C LYS A 332 -17.20 18.74 -12.62
N MET A 333 -16.81 17.90 -11.64
CA MET A 333 -16.33 16.54 -11.92
C MET A 333 -17.41 15.69 -12.62
N ILE A 334 -18.63 15.68 -12.10
CA ILE A 334 -19.73 14.88 -12.67
C ILE A 334 -20.09 15.36 -14.08
N LEU A 335 -20.18 16.68 -14.30
CA LEU A 335 -20.49 17.26 -15.61
C LEU A 335 -19.43 16.97 -16.67
N LYS A 336 -18.16 16.81 -16.28
CA LYS A 336 -17.07 16.41 -17.16
C LYS A 336 -17.05 14.91 -17.47
N HIS A 337 -17.83 14.10 -16.75
CA HIS A 337 -17.83 12.66 -16.94
C HIS A 337 -18.34 12.28 -18.35
N PRO A 338 -17.70 11.31 -19.05
CA PRO A 338 -18.10 10.89 -20.38
C PRO A 338 -19.56 10.45 -20.47
N ASN A 339 -20.03 9.71 -19.47
CA ASN A 339 -21.40 9.16 -19.44
C ASN A 339 -22.45 10.13 -18.86
N CYS A 340 -22.11 11.38 -18.55
CA CYS A 340 -23.09 12.33 -18.02
C CYS A 340 -24.11 12.71 -19.11
N PRO A 341 -25.43 12.53 -18.90
CA PRO A 341 -26.44 12.86 -19.90
C PRO A 341 -26.41 14.33 -20.33
N ALA A 342 -26.67 14.57 -21.61
CA ALA A 342 -26.68 15.92 -22.18
C ALA A 342 -27.73 16.82 -21.51
N GLU A 343 -28.90 16.28 -21.16
CA GLU A 343 -29.96 17.00 -20.44
C GLU A 343 -29.50 17.47 -19.05
N ALA A 344 -28.79 16.61 -18.32
CA ALA A 344 -28.23 16.95 -17.02
C ALA A 344 -27.15 18.04 -17.13
N LYS A 345 -26.41 18.09 -18.25
CA LYS A 345 -25.47 19.18 -18.55
C LYS A 345 -26.19 20.49 -18.84
N ARG A 346 -27.29 20.47 -19.60
CA ARG A 346 -28.09 21.67 -19.92
C ARG A 346 -28.73 22.28 -18.68
N ASN A 347 -29.29 21.46 -17.79
CA ASN A 347 -29.96 21.93 -16.57
C ASN A 347 -29.00 22.39 -15.45
N ALA A 348 -27.69 22.27 -15.67
CA ALA A 348 -26.68 22.63 -14.69
C ALA A 348 -26.11 24.04 -14.86
N PHE A 349 -26.36 24.66 -16.02
CA PHE A 349 -26.07 26.06 -16.35
C PHE A 349 -27.37 26.88 -16.30
#